data_AF-A0A7J7MAP5-F1
#
_entry.id   AF-A0A7J7MAP5-F1
#
_cell.length_a   1.000
_cell.length_b   1.000
_cell.length_c   1.000
_cell.angle_alpha   90.00
_cell.angle_beta   90.00
_cell.angle_gamma   90.00
#
_symmetry.space_group_name_H-M   'P 1'
#
loop_
_entity.id
_entity.type
_entity.pdbx_description
1 polymer ?
#
loop_
_entity_poly.entity_id
_entity_poly.type
_entity_poly.pdbx_seq_one_letter_code
_entity_poly.pdbx_strand_id
1 'polypeptide(L)'
;MELSSPFKHLLSSSNQSDLSFNTSLSPFSFQPYFKNPNSHHPFSRNYRILAVVDVNPQELPRGSPQRLLRELAERKKTVFPKKRVPPKRYILKPPLDDAKLAERFLNSPQLSLKSFPLLSSCLPSARLNNADKTWIDEYLLEAKQALGYPLEPSERFGDDNPAKQFDTLLYLAFQHPLGGERTMTRHVRSGHSRLAFLGQYVLELALAEFFLQRYPRESPAPMRERVFGLIGKRNLPKWIKAASLQNLVFPFDEMDKLQRKEREPPVKSVFWALFGAIYLCFGMPEVYRVLFEVFGMDPEDESCQPKLRRQLEDVDYVSVEFEGRLLSWQDVATYKPPEDALFAQPRLFRACVPPGMHRFRGDIWDFDCRPQVMQALGYPLSMTDRIPEITEARNIELGLGLQLSFLHPSKHKFEHPRFCFERLEYVGQKIQDLVMAERLLMKHLDAPGRWLQEKHRRVLLNKFCGRYLRDKHLHRYIIYDEQIQDKYEHNRRLRNPATTAVQQAIHGLSYTVYGKPDVRRLMFEVFDFEQIQPKEI
;
A
#
# COMPACT_ATOMS: atom_id res chain seq x y z
N MET A 1 -8.77 -34.85 48.23
CA MET A 1 -9.21 -34.41 49.56
C MET A 1 -8.03 -33.65 50.15
N GLU A 2 -7.89 -32.35 49.93
CA GLU A 2 -8.79 -31.22 50.28
C GLU A 2 -8.83 -30.91 51.78
N LEU A 3 -8.55 -29.62 52.07
CA LEU A 3 -9.12 -28.82 53.17
C LEU A 3 -8.71 -29.21 54.63
N SER A 4 -8.45 -28.26 55.54
CA SER A 4 -8.37 -26.78 55.42
C SER A 4 -7.85 -26.12 56.72
N SER A 5 -7.76 -24.77 56.69
CA SER A 5 -8.13 -23.86 57.80
C SER A 5 -7.06 -23.52 58.87
N PRO A 6 -7.25 -22.49 59.73
CA PRO A 6 -8.00 -21.22 59.53
C PRO A 6 -7.29 -19.94 60.09
N PHE A 7 -8.02 -18.82 60.03
CA PHE A 7 -7.94 -17.59 60.87
C PHE A 7 -7.05 -16.39 60.50
N LYS A 8 -7.51 -15.23 61.00
CA LYS A 8 -7.00 -13.86 60.82
C LYS A 8 -6.72 -13.24 62.20
N HIS A 9 -5.65 -12.47 62.33
CA HIS A 9 -5.54 -11.29 63.19
C HIS A 9 -4.75 -10.24 62.37
N LEU A 10 -5.21 -8.99 62.17
CA LEU A 10 -5.54 -7.90 63.11
C LEU A 10 -4.33 -7.26 63.83
N LEU A 11 -3.56 -6.50 63.04
CA LEU A 11 -3.27 -5.05 63.16
C LEU A 11 -2.91 -4.38 64.51
N SER A 12 -2.24 -3.22 64.35
CA SER A 12 -1.87 -2.18 65.35
C SER A 12 -0.59 -2.49 66.15
N SER A 13 0.24 -1.52 66.56
CA SER A 13 0.24 -0.03 66.40
C SER A 13 1.70 0.45 66.19
N SER A 14 2.09 1.73 66.05
CA SER A 14 1.47 3.06 66.15
C SER A 14 2.30 4.07 65.29
N ASN A 15 1.98 5.35 65.05
CA ASN A 15 0.82 6.16 65.46
C ASN A 15 0.54 7.31 64.45
N GLN A 16 -0.33 8.26 64.84
CA GLN A 16 -0.68 9.55 64.19
C GLN A 16 0.46 10.60 64.32
N SER A 17 0.51 11.75 63.63
CA SER A 17 -0.53 12.70 63.15
C SER A 17 0.07 13.66 62.07
N ASP A 18 -0.61 14.56 61.34
CA ASP A 18 -2.04 14.92 61.20
C ASP A 18 -2.32 15.71 59.89
N LEU A 19 -3.61 15.80 59.47
CA LEU A 19 -4.22 16.80 58.55
C LEU A 19 -3.65 17.00 57.09
N SER A 20 -4.35 17.65 56.13
CA SER A 20 -5.76 17.54 55.66
C SER A 20 -5.99 18.26 54.30
N PHE A 21 -7.06 17.90 53.58
CA PHE A 21 -7.72 18.64 52.47
C PHE A 21 -6.99 18.81 51.11
N ASN A 22 -7.68 19.47 50.16
CA ASN A 22 -7.85 18.97 48.79
C ASN A 22 -7.82 20.09 47.71
N THR A 23 -7.50 19.73 46.46
CA THR A 23 -7.83 20.41 45.18
C THR A 23 -7.55 21.91 44.97
N SER A 24 -6.80 22.25 43.91
CA SER A 24 -7.27 23.21 42.88
C SER A 24 -6.43 23.14 41.58
N LEU A 25 -7.07 23.46 40.45
CA LEU A 25 -6.42 23.66 39.14
C LEU A 25 -6.44 25.16 38.80
N SER A 26 -5.31 25.73 38.37
CA SER A 26 -5.28 27.06 37.72
C SER A 26 -4.08 27.18 36.75
N PRO A 27 -4.20 27.96 35.65
CA PRO A 27 -3.23 27.95 34.55
C PRO A 27 -2.09 28.98 34.69
N PHE A 28 -0.98 28.73 33.99
CA PHE A 28 0.13 29.68 33.85
C PHE A 28 -0.24 30.89 32.98
N SER A 29 0.19 32.07 33.43
CA SER A 29 0.08 33.34 32.70
C SER A 29 1.46 33.86 32.29
N PHE A 30 1.53 34.54 31.15
CA PHE A 30 2.72 35.27 30.69
C PHE A 30 2.34 36.74 30.45
N GLN A 31 3.01 37.66 31.14
CA GLN A 31 2.93 39.11 30.90
C GLN A 31 4.27 39.65 30.37
N PRO A 32 4.29 40.54 29.37
CA PRO A 32 5.50 41.20 28.91
C PRO A 32 5.81 42.45 29.75
N TYR A 33 7.08 42.64 30.10
CA TYR A 33 7.55 43.83 30.82
C TYR A 33 7.81 45.00 29.84
N PHE A 34 7.12 46.13 30.05
CA PHE A 34 7.52 47.43 29.51
C PHE A 34 8.36 48.20 30.55
N LYS A 35 9.25 49.09 30.09
CA LYS A 35 9.87 50.13 30.92
C LYS A 35 9.73 51.49 30.23
N ASN A 36 9.08 52.42 30.92
CA ASN A 36 9.16 53.86 30.62
C ASN A 36 10.46 54.44 31.23
N PRO A 37 10.79 55.70 30.94
CA PRO A 37 10.43 56.72 31.93
C PRO A 37 9.78 58.01 31.37
N ASN A 38 9.02 58.63 32.27
CA ASN A 38 8.53 60.02 32.43
C ASN A 38 9.17 61.12 31.52
N SER A 39 8.51 62.25 31.22
CA SER A 39 7.70 63.05 32.16
C SER A 39 6.83 64.16 31.52
N HIS A 40 5.98 64.78 32.36
CA HIS A 40 5.33 66.11 32.28
C HIS A 40 4.47 66.56 31.05
N HIS A 41 3.19 66.82 31.34
CA HIS A 41 2.29 67.78 30.66
C HIS A 41 2.73 69.26 30.93
N PRO A 42 2.22 70.32 30.24
CA PRO A 42 0.85 70.44 29.67
C PRO A 42 0.64 71.32 28.38
N PHE A 43 -0.64 71.47 28.01
CA PHE A 43 -1.31 72.58 27.28
C PHE A 43 -1.03 72.91 25.78
N SER A 44 -2.10 72.71 24.99
CA SER A 44 -2.76 73.70 24.09
C SER A 44 -2.58 73.69 22.54
N ARG A 45 -3.76 73.75 21.89
CA ARG A 45 -4.17 74.29 20.57
C ARG A 45 -3.18 74.44 19.39
N ASN A 46 -3.55 73.72 18.31
CA ASN A 46 -3.73 74.19 16.92
C ASN A 46 -2.88 75.36 16.38
N TYR A 47 -2.04 75.07 15.37
CA TYR A 47 -2.03 75.86 14.13
C TYR A 47 -1.87 74.95 12.90
N ARG A 48 -2.50 75.34 11.78
CA ARG A 48 -2.19 74.81 10.44
C ARG A 48 -1.15 75.71 9.80
N ILE A 49 -0.15 75.13 9.14
CA ILE A 49 0.64 75.83 8.11
C ILE A 49 0.59 74.98 6.84
N LEU A 50 0.17 75.60 5.74
CA LEU A 50 0.31 75.08 4.39
C LEU A 50 1.54 75.74 3.77
N ALA A 51 2.49 74.95 3.28
CA ALA A 51 3.56 75.41 2.43
C ALA A 51 3.44 74.72 1.08
N VAL A 52 3.04 75.47 0.06
CA VAL A 52 3.10 75.03 -1.33
C VAL A 52 4.44 75.51 -1.89
N VAL A 53 5.27 74.58 -2.35
CA VAL A 53 6.45 74.88 -3.17
C VAL A 53 6.39 73.92 -4.35
N ASP A 54 6.20 74.49 -5.54
CA ASP A 54 6.10 73.75 -6.79
C ASP A 54 7.48 73.73 -7.46
N VAL A 55 8.00 72.55 -7.79
CA VAL A 55 9.30 72.38 -8.47
C VAL A 55 9.18 71.29 -9.53
N ASN A 56 9.71 71.60 -10.71
CA ASN A 56 9.59 70.79 -11.92
C ASN A 56 10.32 69.42 -11.85
N PRO A 57 9.96 68.46 -12.73
CA PRO A 57 10.24 67.06 -12.50
C PRO A 57 11.69 66.66 -12.80
N GLN A 58 12.44 66.32 -11.74
CA GLN A 58 13.56 65.39 -11.79
C GLN A 58 13.19 64.11 -11.03
N GLU A 59 13.74 62.97 -11.45
CA GLU A 59 13.33 61.66 -10.92
C GLU A 59 13.67 61.52 -9.43
N LEU A 60 12.64 61.40 -8.58
CA LEU A 60 12.80 61.19 -7.16
C LEU A 60 13.61 59.91 -6.87
N PRO A 61 14.68 59.96 -6.04
CA PRO A 61 15.51 58.81 -5.71
C PRO A 61 14.69 57.60 -5.23
N ARG A 62 15.13 56.39 -5.59
CA ARG A 62 14.40 55.12 -5.35
C ARG A 62 13.97 54.88 -3.89
N GLY A 63 14.68 55.44 -2.91
CA GLY A 63 14.37 55.32 -1.47
C GLY A 63 13.58 56.49 -0.86
N SER A 64 13.15 57.49 -1.63
CA SER A 64 12.54 58.71 -1.08
C SER A 64 11.10 58.49 -0.58
N PRO A 65 10.73 58.96 0.64
CA PRO A 65 9.36 58.80 1.17
C PRO A 65 8.28 59.45 0.29
N GLN A 66 8.61 60.57 -0.37
CA GLN A 66 7.69 61.28 -1.26
C GLN A 66 7.33 60.45 -2.51
N ARG A 67 8.28 59.70 -3.08
CA ARG A 67 8.03 58.75 -4.18
C ARG A 67 7.09 57.62 -3.73
N LEU A 68 7.35 57.06 -2.54
CA LEU A 68 6.51 56.02 -1.94
C LEU A 68 5.07 56.50 -1.70
N LEU A 69 4.89 57.74 -1.23
CA LEU A 69 3.57 58.37 -1.09
C LEU A 69 2.90 58.62 -2.44
N ARG A 70 3.66 58.95 -3.50
CA ARG A 70 3.14 59.14 -4.87
C ARG A 70 2.67 57.81 -5.47
N GLU A 71 3.47 56.73 -5.36
CA GLU A 71 3.06 55.38 -5.76
C GLU A 71 1.83 54.90 -4.97
N LEU A 72 1.73 55.19 -3.66
CA LEU A 72 0.55 54.85 -2.86
C LEU A 72 -0.69 55.68 -3.23
N ALA A 73 -0.51 56.91 -3.72
CA ALA A 73 -1.59 57.73 -4.26
C ALA A 73 -2.04 57.23 -5.64
N GLU A 74 -1.12 56.79 -6.49
CA GLU A 74 -1.41 56.19 -7.80
C GLU A 74 -2.11 54.83 -7.67
N ARG A 75 -1.67 53.97 -6.72
CA ARG A 75 -2.38 52.73 -6.33
C ARG A 75 -3.75 52.98 -5.67
N LYS A 76 -4.06 54.22 -5.26
CA LYS A 76 -5.41 54.66 -4.86
C LYS A 76 -6.22 55.27 -6.00
N LYS A 77 -5.57 55.81 -7.06
CA LYS A 77 -6.19 56.29 -8.30
C LYS A 77 -6.55 55.16 -9.26
N THR A 78 -5.84 54.03 -9.22
CA THR A 78 -6.33 52.78 -9.83
C THR A 78 -7.61 52.36 -9.12
N VAL A 79 -8.75 52.74 -9.71
CA VAL A 79 -10.08 52.41 -9.22
C VAL A 79 -10.17 50.91 -9.01
N PHE A 80 -10.27 50.48 -7.75
CA PHE A 80 -10.63 49.09 -7.43
C PHE A 80 -11.84 48.72 -8.27
N PRO A 81 -11.79 47.67 -9.11
CA PRO A 81 -12.91 47.31 -9.97
C PRO A 81 -14.11 47.11 -9.05
N LYS A 82 -15.14 47.98 -9.20
CA LYS A 82 -16.26 48.11 -8.27
C LYS A 82 -16.68 46.72 -7.84
N LYS A 83 -16.62 46.42 -6.53
CA LYS A 83 -16.95 45.08 -6.00
C LYS A 83 -18.35 44.71 -6.46
N ARG A 84 -18.46 44.03 -7.61
CA ARG A 84 -19.63 43.24 -7.96
C ARG A 84 -19.78 42.30 -6.78
N VAL A 85 -20.85 42.47 -6.01
CA VAL A 85 -21.22 41.51 -4.97
C VAL A 85 -21.15 40.16 -5.66
N PRO A 86 -20.28 39.22 -5.24
CA PRO A 86 -20.19 37.95 -5.91
C PRO A 86 -21.60 37.36 -5.93
N PRO A 87 -22.13 36.95 -7.10
CA PRO A 87 -23.48 36.40 -7.16
C PRO A 87 -23.56 35.30 -6.12
N LYS A 88 -24.68 35.19 -5.38
CA LYS A 88 -24.87 34.29 -4.23
C LYS A 88 -24.72 32.80 -4.62
N ARG A 89 -23.48 32.41 -4.93
CA ARG A 89 -23.00 31.04 -5.01
C ARG A 89 -22.97 30.57 -3.58
N TYR A 90 -24.02 29.86 -3.21
CA TYR A 90 -24.09 29.11 -1.96
C TYR A 90 -22.74 28.39 -1.77
N ILE A 91 -22.06 28.70 -0.65
CA ILE A 91 -20.69 28.20 -0.38
C ILE A 91 -20.72 26.68 -0.25
N LEU A 92 -21.79 26.17 0.36
CA LEU A 92 -22.27 24.82 0.18
C LEU A 92 -23.05 24.76 -1.13
N LYS A 93 -22.81 23.76 -1.98
CA LYS A 93 -23.78 23.43 -3.03
C LYS A 93 -25.13 23.13 -2.36
N PRO A 94 -26.28 23.48 -2.97
CA PRO A 94 -27.56 22.98 -2.47
C PRO A 94 -27.48 21.44 -2.36
N PRO A 95 -28.20 20.83 -1.39
CA PRO A 95 -28.23 19.38 -1.26
C PRO A 95 -28.58 18.76 -2.62
N LEU A 96 -27.95 17.62 -2.92
CA LEU A 96 -28.30 16.87 -4.11
C LEU A 96 -29.76 16.45 -3.98
N ASP A 97 -30.55 16.80 -5.00
CA ASP A 97 -31.90 16.28 -5.19
C ASP A 97 -31.85 14.75 -5.11
N ASP A 98 -32.50 14.19 -4.08
CA ASP A 98 -32.37 12.77 -3.72
C ASP A 98 -32.83 11.85 -4.86
N ALA A 99 -33.79 12.26 -5.68
CA ALA A 99 -34.20 11.51 -6.86
C ALA A 99 -33.08 11.46 -7.90
N LYS A 100 -32.41 12.59 -8.16
CA LYS A 100 -31.25 12.67 -9.07
C LYS A 100 -29.99 12.01 -8.49
N LEU A 101 -29.92 11.81 -7.17
CA LEU A 101 -28.85 11.06 -6.51
C LEU A 101 -29.09 9.55 -6.61
N ALA A 102 -30.33 9.10 -6.34
CA ALA A 102 -30.75 7.71 -6.51
C ALA A 102 -30.60 7.25 -7.98
N GLU A 103 -31.07 8.06 -8.94
CA GLU A 103 -30.91 7.81 -10.38
C GLU A 103 -29.44 7.61 -10.76
N ARG A 104 -28.53 8.41 -10.20
CA ARG A 104 -27.08 8.28 -10.44
C ARG A 104 -26.50 7.00 -9.87
N PHE A 105 -26.91 6.59 -8.68
CA PHE A 105 -26.44 5.32 -8.10
C PHE A 105 -26.97 4.12 -8.91
N LEU A 106 -28.24 4.13 -9.29
CA LEU A 106 -28.84 3.08 -10.13
C LEU A 106 -28.19 2.98 -11.52
N ASN A 107 -27.76 4.10 -12.10
CA ASN A 107 -27.10 4.16 -13.41
C ASN A 107 -25.57 4.09 -13.37
N SER A 108 -24.95 3.91 -12.20
CA SER A 108 -23.49 3.93 -12.03
C SER A 108 -22.87 2.58 -12.43
N PRO A 109 -21.98 2.52 -13.45
CA PRO A 109 -21.20 1.32 -13.74
C PRO A 109 -20.36 0.85 -12.54
N GLN A 110 -20.00 1.77 -11.63
CA GLN A 110 -19.26 1.43 -10.42
C GLN A 110 -20.04 0.56 -9.41
N LEU A 111 -21.37 0.48 -9.55
CA LEU A 111 -22.27 -0.24 -8.63
C LEU A 111 -23.06 -1.40 -9.29
N SER A 112 -22.85 -1.67 -10.58
CA SER A 112 -23.66 -2.66 -11.31
C SER A 112 -23.30 -4.12 -11.00
N LEU A 113 -22.03 -4.44 -10.70
CA LEU A 113 -21.54 -5.82 -10.64
C LEU A 113 -21.49 -6.36 -9.21
N LYS A 114 -22.61 -6.90 -8.74
CA LYS A 114 -22.75 -7.52 -7.41
C LYS A 114 -21.88 -8.77 -7.22
N SER A 115 -21.65 -9.53 -8.30
CA SER A 115 -20.77 -10.71 -8.34
C SER A 115 -19.29 -10.35 -8.22
N PHE A 116 -18.88 -9.20 -8.76
CA PHE A 116 -17.48 -8.76 -8.82
C PHE A 116 -17.28 -7.39 -8.15
N PRO A 117 -17.53 -7.24 -6.83
CA PRO A 117 -17.55 -5.93 -6.16
C PRO A 117 -16.20 -5.19 -6.24
N LEU A 118 -15.08 -5.91 -6.27
CA LEU A 118 -13.75 -5.32 -6.48
C LEU A 118 -13.60 -4.72 -7.89
N LEU A 119 -14.02 -5.44 -8.93
CA LEU A 119 -13.99 -4.97 -10.31
C LEU A 119 -14.97 -3.80 -10.50
N SER A 120 -16.20 -3.95 -9.99
CA SER A 120 -17.21 -2.89 -9.93
C SER A 120 -16.62 -1.62 -9.35
N SER A 121 -15.87 -1.72 -8.24
CA SER A 121 -15.25 -0.55 -7.61
C SER A 121 -14.23 0.20 -8.49
N CYS A 122 -13.69 -0.41 -9.55
CA CYS A 122 -12.75 0.22 -10.49
C CYS A 122 -13.40 0.78 -11.77
N LEU A 123 -14.67 0.42 -12.06
CA LEU A 123 -15.45 1.00 -13.14
C LEU A 123 -15.76 2.49 -12.88
N PRO A 124 -16.08 3.29 -13.93
CA PRO A 124 -16.32 4.72 -13.76
C PRO A 124 -17.68 4.96 -13.07
N SER A 125 -17.77 5.98 -12.22
CA SER A 125 -19.01 6.32 -11.48
C SER A 125 -20.12 6.96 -12.33
N ALA A 126 -19.91 7.07 -13.64
CA ALA A 126 -20.89 7.46 -14.64
C ALA A 126 -20.53 6.79 -15.98
N ARG A 127 -21.51 6.67 -16.88
CA ARG A 127 -21.31 6.09 -18.22
C ARG A 127 -20.36 6.96 -19.05
N LEU A 128 -19.58 6.30 -19.92
CA LEU A 128 -18.66 6.94 -20.86
C LEU A 128 -19.41 7.84 -21.87
N ASN A 129 -18.79 8.97 -22.22
CA ASN A 129 -19.36 9.95 -23.16
C ASN A 129 -18.93 9.68 -24.62
N ASN A 130 -19.48 10.42 -25.59
CA ASN A 130 -19.21 10.16 -27.01
C ASN A 130 -17.73 10.28 -27.40
N ALA A 131 -16.96 11.20 -26.79
CA ALA A 131 -15.51 11.32 -27.05
C ALA A 131 -14.68 10.23 -26.35
N ASP A 132 -15.21 9.62 -25.29
CA ASP A 132 -14.62 8.41 -24.69
C ASP A 132 -14.84 7.20 -25.61
N LYS A 133 -16.01 7.14 -26.27
CA LYS A 133 -16.36 6.10 -27.25
C LYS A 133 -15.54 6.20 -28.53
N THR A 134 -15.39 7.39 -29.14
CA THR A 134 -14.57 7.51 -30.35
C THR A 134 -13.12 7.09 -30.09
N TRP A 135 -12.57 7.33 -28.89
CA TRP A 135 -11.25 6.77 -28.55
C TRP A 135 -11.25 5.23 -28.53
N ILE A 136 -12.31 4.61 -27.98
CA ILE A 136 -12.46 3.15 -27.98
C ILE A 136 -12.53 2.62 -29.41
N ASP A 137 -13.35 3.24 -30.26
CA ASP A 137 -13.53 2.84 -31.66
C ASP A 137 -12.24 3.02 -32.50
N GLU A 138 -11.45 4.07 -32.21
CA GLU A 138 -10.18 4.40 -32.91
C GLU A 138 -8.98 3.56 -32.42
N TYR A 139 -8.80 3.39 -31.11
CA TYR A 139 -7.52 2.95 -30.51
C TYR A 139 -7.56 1.63 -29.74
N LEU A 140 -8.74 1.11 -29.36
CA LEU A 140 -8.81 -0.12 -28.56
C LEU A 140 -8.27 -1.34 -29.31
N LEU A 141 -8.42 -1.37 -30.64
CA LEU A 141 -7.92 -2.46 -31.49
C LEU A 141 -6.39 -2.51 -31.52
N GLU A 142 -5.70 -1.37 -31.62
CA GLU A 142 -4.23 -1.27 -31.48
C GLU A 142 -3.79 -1.82 -30.12
N ALA A 143 -4.48 -1.43 -29.05
CA ALA A 143 -4.19 -1.89 -27.69
C ALA A 143 -4.41 -3.40 -27.51
N LYS A 144 -5.50 -3.96 -28.05
CA LYS A 144 -5.79 -5.40 -28.01
C LYS A 144 -4.78 -6.21 -28.81
N GLN A 145 -4.46 -5.77 -30.03
CA GLN A 145 -3.51 -6.43 -30.91
C GLN A 145 -2.11 -6.47 -30.29
N ALA A 146 -1.63 -5.34 -29.76
CA ALA A 146 -0.35 -5.23 -29.08
C ALA A 146 -0.23 -6.12 -27.83
N LEU A 147 -1.36 -6.43 -27.17
CA LEU A 147 -1.42 -7.27 -25.98
C LEU A 147 -1.76 -8.75 -26.25
N GLY A 148 -2.03 -9.11 -27.51
CA GLY A 148 -2.42 -10.47 -27.92
C GLY A 148 -3.85 -10.88 -27.52
N TYR A 149 -4.76 -9.93 -27.29
CA TYR A 149 -6.15 -10.21 -26.95
C TYR A 149 -7.06 -10.30 -28.20
N PRO A 150 -8.18 -11.06 -28.13
CA PRO A 150 -9.19 -11.09 -29.19
C PRO A 150 -9.70 -9.69 -29.54
N LEU A 151 -9.73 -9.37 -30.83
CA LEU A 151 -10.15 -8.05 -31.34
C LEU A 151 -11.66 -7.79 -31.17
N GLU A 152 -12.45 -8.84 -30.93
CA GLU A 152 -13.90 -8.74 -30.77
C GLU A 152 -14.30 -7.92 -29.52
N PRO A 153 -15.46 -7.24 -29.50
CA PRO A 153 -15.95 -6.51 -28.33
C PRO A 153 -16.17 -7.41 -27.11
N SER A 154 -15.67 -7.02 -25.94
CA SER A 154 -15.81 -7.79 -24.70
C SER A 154 -17.26 -7.92 -24.22
N GLU A 155 -18.17 -7.07 -24.71
CA GLU A 155 -19.61 -7.13 -24.44
C GLU A 155 -20.25 -8.48 -24.83
N ARG A 156 -19.61 -9.26 -25.71
CA ARG A 156 -20.03 -10.62 -26.10
C ARG A 156 -19.93 -11.65 -24.96
N PHE A 157 -19.14 -11.39 -23.92
CA PHE A 157 -19.06 -12.29 -22.76
C PHE A 157 -20.32 -12.18 -21.88
N GLY A 158 -20.70 -13.29 -21.23
CA GLY A 158 -21.80 -13.33 -20.26
C GLY A 158 -21.52 -12.46 -19.02
N ASP A 159 -22.58 -12.04 -18.31
CA ASP A 159 -22.46 -11.14 -17.16
C ASP A 159 -21.70 -11.74 -15.96
N ASP A 160 -21.63 -13.07 -15.87
CA ASP A 160 -20.83 -13.80 -14.89
C ASP A 160 -19.33 -13.88 -15.25
N ASN A 161 -18.89 -13.29 -16.38
CA ASN A 161 -17.49 -13.26 -16.78
C ASN A 161 -16.89 -11.86 -16.58
N PRO A 162 -15.89 -11.67 -15.69
CA PRO A 162 -15.28 -10.36 -15.44
C PRO A 162 -14.54 -9.80 -16.67
N ALA A 163 -14.17 -10.64 -17.65
CA ALA A 163 -13.63 -10.21 -18.94
C ALA A 163 -14.62 -9.34 -19.75
N LYS A 164 -15.94 -9.40 -19.47
CA LYS A 164 -16.95 -8.55 -20.14
C LYS A 164 -16.63 -7.05 -20.05
N GLN A 165 -15.98 -6.65 -18.96
CA GLN A 165 -15.61 -5.25 -18.69
C GLN A 165 -14.23 -4.85 -19.22
N PHE A 166 -13.48 -5.78 -19.82
CA PHE A 166 -12.08 -5.57 -20.17
C PHE A 166 -11.87 -4.36 -21.07
N ASP A 167 -12.72 -4.16 -22.07
CA ASP A 167 -12.63 -3.03 -23.01
C ASP A 167 -12.76 -1.66 -22.30
N THR A 168 -13.65 -1.57 -21.30
CA THR A 168 -13.81 -0.36 -20.47
C THR A 168 -12.63 -0.14 -19.53
N LEU A 169 -12.08 -1.21 -18.93
CA LEU A 169 -10.93 -1.09 -18.03
C LEU A 169 -9.62 -0.82 -18.81
N LEU A 170 -9.48 -1.35 -20.02
CA LEU A 170 -8.35 -1.11 -20.92
C LEU A 170 -8.39 0.33 -21.46
N TYR A 171 -9.56 0.84 -21.86
CA TYR A 171 -9.76 2.27 -22.11
C TYR A 171 -9.25 3.12 -20.93
N LEU A 172 -9.75 2.86 -19.72
CA LEU A 172 -9.36 3.58 -18.50
C LEU A 172 -7.86 3.47 -18.19
N ALA A 173 -7.20 2.37 -18.55
CA ALA A 173 -5.77 2.19 -18.33
C ALA A 173 -4.94 3.26 -19.07
N PHE A 174 -5.34 3.66 -20.28
CA PHE A 174 -4.64 4.70 -21.06
C PHE A 174 -5.04 6.14 -20.71
N GLN A 175 -6.13 6.40 -19.95
CA GLN A 175 -6.59 7.77 -19.66
C GLN A 175 -5.80 8.47 -18.52
N HIS A 176 -4.48 8.56 -18.64
CA HIS A 176 -3.62 9.22 -17.65
C HIS A 176 -3.77 10.76 -17.67
N PRO A 177 -3.73 11.44 -16.51
CA PRO A 177 -3.95 12.89 -16.42
C PRO A 177 -2.67 13.74 -16.57
N LEU A 178 -1.60 13.21 -17.18
CA LEU A 178 -0.23 13.76 -17.10
C LEU A 178 0.50 13.98 -18.43
N GLY A 179 -0.12 13.71 -19.58
CA GLY A 179 0.54 13.84 -20.89
C GLY A 179 -0.47 13.95 -22.03
N GLY A 180 -1.26 15.03 -22.02
CA GLY A 180 -2.21 15.31 -23.10
C GLY A 180 -3.15 16.47 -22.75
N GLU A 181 -3.50 17.27 -23.76
CA GLU A 181 -4.41 18.43 -23.63
C GLU A 181 -5.89 18.02 -23.48
N ARG A 182 -6.21 16.74 -23.73
CA ARG A 182 -7.55 16.15 -23.62
C ARG A 182 -8.13 16.39 -22.22
N THR A 183 -9.18 17.21 -22.14
CA THR A 183 -9.82 17.61 -20.87
C THR A 183 -10.71 16.49 -20.32
N MET A 184 -10.07 15.47 -19.76
CA MET A 184 -10.74 14.25 -19.28
C MET A 184 -11.76 14.51 -18.17
N THR A 185 -12.86 13.77 -18.18
CA THR A 185 -13.89 13.83 -17.13
C THR A 185 -13.31 13.45 -15.76
N ARG A 186 -14.02 13.80 -14.68
CA ARG A 186 -13.57 13.43 -13.31
C ARG A 186 -13.67 11.92 -13.06
N HIS A 187 -14.69 11.24 -13.60
CA HIS A 187 -14.88 9.81 -13.37
C HIS A 187 -13.84 8.97 -14.13
N VAL A 188 -13.51 9.32 -15.38
CA VAL A 188 -12.45 8.67 -16.17
C VAL A 188 -11.10 8.75 -15.45
N ARG A 189 -10.67 9.96 -15.05
CA ARG A 189 -9.43 10.16 -14.28
C ARG A 189 -9.42 9.44 -12.93
N SER A 190 -10.59 9.28 -12.29
CA SER A 190 -10.73 8.49 -11.07
C SER A 190 -10.48 7.01 -11.36
N GLY A 191 -11.15 6.43 -12.36
CA GLY A 191 -11.00 5.04 -12.81
C GLY A 191 -9.55 4.70 -13.13
N HIS A 192 -8.90 5.47 -14.01
CA HIS A 192 -7.47 5.33 -14.32
C HIS A 192 -6.62 5.29 -13.03
N SER A 193 -6.82 6.26 -12.13
CA SER A 193 -6.03 6.34 -10.89
C SER A 193 -6.28 5.17 -9.93
N ARG A 194 -7.49 4.60 -9.92
CA ARG A 194 -7.87 3.44 -9.07
C ARG A 194 -7.26 2.15 -9.61
N LEU A 195 -7.27 1.96 -10.94
CA LEU A 195 -6.55 0.88 -11.61
C LEU A 195 -5.04 0.98 -11.37
N ALA A 196 -4.44 2.18 -11.52
CA ALA A 196 -3.02 2.40 -11.25
C ALA A 196 -2.63 2.15 -9.79
N PHE A 197 -3.53 2.45 -8.84
CA PHE A 197 -3.35 2.13 -7.43
C PHE A 197 -3.39 0.62 -7.18
N LEU A 198 -4.31 -0.13 -7.77
CA LEU A 198 -4.37 -1.59 -7.63
C LEU A 198 -3.15 -2.28 -8.27
N GLY A 199 -2.89 -1.97 -9.54
CA GLY A 199 -1.89 -2.67 -10.35
C GLY A 199 -0.46 -2.49 -9.88
N GLN A 200 -0.15 -1.42 -9.12
CA GLN A 200 1.11 -1.32 -8.39
C GLN A 200 1.37 -2.57 -7.54
N TYR A 201 0.41 -2.96 -6.70
CA TYR A 201 0.60 -4.03 -5.71
C TYR A 201 0.43 -5.41 -6.33
N VAL A 202 -0.37 -5.54 -7.39
CA VAL A 202 -0.41 -6.74 -8.24
C VAL A 202 0.97 -7.04 -8.80
N LEU A 203 1.63 -6.05 -9.42
CA LEU A 203 2.97 -6.18 -10.01
C LEU A 203 4.05 -6.47 -8.96
N GLU A 204 4.00 -5.78 -7.82
CA GLU A 204 4.96 -6.00 -6.72
C GLU A 204 4.79 -7.37 -6.06
N LEU A 205 3.59 -7.96 -6.06
CA LEU A 205 3.35 -9.33 -5.59
C LEU A 205 3.77 -10.38 -6.64
N ALA A 206 3.32 -10.25 -7.90
CA ALA A 206 3.61 -11.21 -8.95
C ALA A 206 5.12 -11.40 -9.16
N LEU A 207 5.88 -10.31 -9.24
CA LEU A 207 7.34 -10.41 -9.37
C LEU A 207 8.02 -10.96 -8.10
N ALA A 208 7.46 -10.74 -6.90
CA ALA A 208 7.97 -11.33 -5.67
C ALA A 208 7.74 -12.85 -5.63
N GLU A 209 6.54 -13.32 -5.97
CA GLU A 209 6.20 -14.74 -6.12
C GLU A 209 7.12 -15.44 -7.13
N PHE A 210 7.28 -14.84 -8.32
CA PHE A 210 8.14 -15.37 -9.38
C PHE A 210 9.61 -15.46 -8.95
N PHE A 211 10.19 -14.38 -8.41
CA PHE A 211 11.60 -14.38 -8.03
C PHE A 211 11.90 -15.26 -6.79
N LEU A 212 10.95 -15.40 -5.86
CA LEU A 212 11.10 -16.36 -4.75
C LEU A 212 11.23 -17.80 -5.26
N GLN A 213 10.41 -18.18 -6.24
CA GLN A 213 10.40 -19.53 -6.82
C GLN A 213 11.54 -19.78 -7.82
N ARG A 214 11.93 -18.78 -8.63
CA ARG A 214 13.08 -18.90 -9.55
C ARG A 214 14.42 -18.94 -8.81
N TYR A 215 14.57 -18.20 -7.71
CA TYR A 215 15.79 -18.14 -6.92
C TYR A 215 15.54 -18.57 -5.46
N PRO A 216 15.37 -19.88 -5.20
CA PRO A 216 15.09 -20.40 -3.85
C PRO A 216 16.22 -20.14 -2.85
N ARG A 217 17.47 -20.02 -3.33
CA ARG A 217 18.68 -19.79 -2.53
C ARG A 217 19.02 -18.30 -2.31
N GLU A 218 18.54 -17.38 -3.16
CA GLU A 218 18.80 -15.94 -2.98
C GLU A 218 18.09 -15.39 -1.73
N SER A 219 18.66 -14.36 -1.10
CA SER A 219 17.93 -13.59 -0.09
C SER A 219 16.97 -12.58 -0.76
N PRO A 220 15.95 -12.07 -0.05
CA PRO A 220 15.01 -11.08 -0.61
C PRO A 220 15.63 -9.75 -1.06
N ALA A 221 16.90 -9.46 -0.72
CA ALA A 221 17.56 -8.22 -1.12
C ALA A 221 17.91 -8.18 -2.63
N PRO A 222 18.66 -9.15 -3.18
CA PRO A 222 18.78 -9.38 -4.63
C PRO A 222 17.45 -9.31 -5.39
N MET A 223 16.42 -10.01 -4.92
CA MET A 223 15.08 -10.02 -5.56
C MET A 223 14.49 -8.62 -5.68
N ARG A 224 14.60 -7.80 -4.64
CA ARG A 224 14.12 -6.40 -4.66
C ARG A 224 14.91 -5.52 -5.63
N GLU A 225 16.18 -5.83 -5.90
CA GLU A 225 16.95 -5.17 -6.97
C GLU A 225 16.48 -5.62 -8.36
N ARG A 226 16.23 -6.92 -8.58
CA ARG A 226 15.67 -7.45 -9.85
C ARG A 226 14.30 -6.81 -10.17
N VAL A 227 13.40 -6.75 -9.20
CA VAL A 227 12.10 -6.05 -9.31
C VAL A 227 12.30 -4.57 -9.68
N PHE A 228 13.23 -3.88 -9.01
CA PHE A 228 13.52 -2.47 -9.28
C PHE A 228 14.17 -2.25 -10.67
N GLY A 229 14.93 -3.23 -11.17
CA GLY A 229 15.45 -3.23 -12.53
C GLY A 229 14.34 -3.35 -13.58
N LEU A 230 13.47 -4.35 -13.45
CA LEU A 230 12.39 -4.58 -14.42
C LEU A 230 11.35 -3.43 -14.43
N ILE A 231 10.68 -3.17 -13.30
CA ILE A 231 9.58 -2.18 -13.22
C ILE A 231 10.01 -0.81 -12.66
N GLY A 232 11.31 -0.53 -12.69
CA GLY A 232 11.89 0.76 -12.34
C GLY A 232 11.49 1.86 -13.32
N LYS A 233 11.32 3.09 -12.82
CA LYS A 233 10.88 4.25 -13.65
C LYS A 233 11.69 4.45 -14.93
N ARG A 234 13.00 4.12 -14.90
CA ARG A 234 13.92 4.25 -16.04
C ARG A 234 13.63 3.26 -17.17
N ASN A 235 13.15 2.07 -16.83
CA ASN A 235 13.06 0.94 -17.75
C ASN A 235 11.61 0.70 -18.24
N LEU A 236 10.58 1.16 -17.50
CA LEU A 236 9.20 1.13 -18.00
C LEU A 236 9.00 1.76 -19.40
N PRO A 237 9.71 2.83 -19.83
CA PRO A 237 9.65 3.32 -21.22
C PRO A 237 10.24 2.35 -22.25
N LYS A 238 11.28 1.56 -21.91
CA LYS A 238 11.80 0.47 -22.78
C LYS A 238 10.69 -0.56 -23.02
N TRP A 239 10.00 -0.98 -21.97
CA TRP A 239 8.95 -1.99 -22.04
C TRP A 239 7.69 -1.48 -22.76
N ILE A 240 7.22 -0.26 -22.48
CA ILE A 240 6.11 0.36 -23.23
C ILE A 240 6.43 0.48 -24.73
N LYS A 241 7.69 0.71 -25.10
CA LYS A 241 8.13 0.70 -26.52
C LYS A 241 8.24 -0.71 -27.11
N ALA A 242 8.71 -1.70 -26.34
CA ALA A 242 8.80 -3.09 -26.78
C ALA A 242 7.42 -3.67 -27.10
N ALA A 243 6.41 -3.41 -26.26
CA ALA A 243 5.02 -3.78 -26.51
C ALA A 243 4.29 -2.87 -27.54
N SER A 244 5.00 -1.96 -28.22
CA SER A 244 4.44 -1.00 -29.19
C SER A 244 3.37 -0.03 -28.66
N LEU A 245 3.19 0.08 -27.34
CA LEU A 245 2.13 0.86 -26.69
C LEU A 245 2.44 2.37 -26.58
N GLN A 246 3.61 2.83 -27.03
CA GLN A 246 4.04 4.22 -26.82
C GLN A 246 3.10 5.26 -27.45
N ASN A 247 2.47 4.95 -28.60
CA ASN A 247 1.54 5.84 -29.29
C ASN A 247 0.26 6.07 -28.48
N LEU A 248 -0.21 5.02 -27.79
CA LEU A 248 -1.41 5.06 -26.94
C LEU A 248 -1.17 5.85 -25.64
N VAL A 249 0.08 5.91 -25.16
CA VAL A 249 0.49 6.77 -24.02
C VAL A 249 0.77 8.21 -24.47
N PHE A 250 1.28 8.41 -25.69
CA PHE A 250 1.64 9.73 -26.20
C PHE A 250 1.14 9.91 -27.65
N PRO A 251 -0.15 10.21 -27.88
CA PRO A 251 -0.74 10.25 -29.24
C PRO A 251 -0.21 11.37 -30.15
N PHE A 252 0.48 12.36 -29.59
CA PHE A 252 0.98 13.54 -30.30
C PHE A 252 2.48 13.81 -30.08
N ASP A 253 3.12 13.11 -29.14
CA ASP A 253 4.50 13.35 -28.72
C ASP A 253 5.36 12.11 -28.97
N GLU A 254 6.49 12.26 -29.66
CA GLU A 254 7.49 11.19 -29.73
C GLU A 254 8.11 10.96 -28.34
N MET A 255 7.80 9.80 -27.75
CA MET A 255 8.23 9.44 -26.39
C MET A 255 9.74 9.62 -26.17
N ASP A 256 10.59 9.38 -27.17
CA ASP A 256 12.04 9.52 -27.02
C ASP A 256 12.50 11.00 -26.92
N LYS A 257 11.76 11.95 -27.51
CA LYS A 257 12.03 13.39 -27.46
C LYS A 257 11.57 14.04 -26.14
N LEU A 258 10.59 13.46 -25.43
CA LEU A 258 10.09 13.96 -24.15
C LEU A 258 11.14 13.96 -23.05
N GLN A 259 11.14 14.99 -22.19
CA GLN A 259 12.07 15.00 -21.05
C GLN A 259 11.72 13.88 -20.07
N ARG A 260 12.75 13.28 -19.47
CA ARG A 260 12.60 12.16 -18.51
C ARG A 260 11.59 12.43 -17.38
N LYS A 261 11.47 13.69 -16.93
CA LYS A 261 10.53 14.13 -15.89
C LYS A 261 9.06 14.09 -16.33
N GLU A 262 8.81 14.28 -17.62
CA GLU A 262 7.49 14.27 -18.27
C GLU A 262 7.16 12.85 -18.77
N ARG A 263 8.16 12.10 -19.26
CA ARG A 263 8.00 10.72 -19.75
C ARG A 263 7.74 9.67 -18.66
N GLU A 264 8.54 9.65 -17.60
CA GLU A 264 8.46 8.55 -16.61
C GLU A 264 7.10 8.45 -15.88
N PRO A 265 6.40 9.55 -15.50
CA PRO A 265 5.15 9.44 -14.75
C PRO A 265 3.94 8.90 -15.56
N PRO A 266 3.62 9.37 -16.79
CA PRO A 266 2.58 8.80 -17.65
C PRO A 266 2.78 7.31 -17.92
N VAL A 267 3.94 6.94 -18.45
CA VAL A 267 4.34 5.55 -18.74
C VAL A 267 4.11 4.66 -17.52
N LYS A 268 4.57 5.10 -16.34
CA LYS A 268 4.38 4.35 -15.10
C LYS A 268 2.92 4.27 -14.65
N SER A 269 2.13 5.32 -14.84
CA SER A 269 0.71 5.34 -14.47
C SER A 269 -0.11 4.42 -15.36
N VAL A 270 0.14 4.42 -16.68
CA VAL A 270 -0.51 3.50 -17.65
C VAL A 270 -0.07 2.06 -17.41
N PHE A 271 1.23 1.79 -17.27
CA PHE A 271 1.72 0.43 -17.01
C PHE A 271 1.09 -0.17 -15.75
N TRP A 272 1.01 0.62 -14.67
CA TRP A 272 0.29 0.20 -13.46
C TRP A 272 -1.22 0.02 -13.69
N ALA A 273 -1.89 0.92 -14.41
CA ALA A 273 -3.33 0.81 -14.64
C ALA A 273 -3.69 -0.40 -15.53
N LEU A 274 -2.86 -0.71 -16.52
CA LEU A 274 -2.98 -1.87 -17.40
C LEU A 274 -2.98 -3.18 -16.63
N PHE A 275 -1.98 -3.40 -15.76
CA PHE A 275 -1.94 -4.60 -14.91
C PHE A 275 -3.03 -4.61 -13.84
N GLY A 276 -3.54 -3.44 -13.42
CA GLY A 276 -4.77 -3.34 -12.62
C GLY A 276 -6.00 -3.86 -13.36
N ALA A 277 -6.15 -3.55 -14.66
CA ALA A 277 -7.25 -4.04 -15.50
C ALA A 277 -7.15 -5.55 -15.76
N ILE A 278 -5.97 -6.02 -16.20
CA ILE A 278 -5.68 -7.43 -16.47
C ILE A 278 -5.98 -8.30 -15.24
N TYR A 279 -5.52 -7.88 -14.06
CA TYR A 279 -5.75 -8.61 -12.82
C TYR A 279 -7.23 -8.81 -12.49
N LEU A 280 -8.05 -7.78 -12.74
CA LEU A 280 -9.48 -7.83 -12.44
C LEU A 280 -10.25 -8.73 -13.40
N CYS A 281 -9.86 -8.75 -14.68
CA CYS A 281 -10.53 -9.55 -15.72
C CYS A 281 -10.03 -11.01 -15.80
N PHE A 282 -8.75 -11.27 -15.51
CA PHE A 282 -8.10 -12.55 -15.82
C PHE A 282 -7.21 -13.12 -14.69
N GLY A 283 -6.93 -12.36 -13.62
CA GLY A 283 -6.13 -12.82 -12.48
C GLY A 283 -4.61 -12.90 -12.71
N MET A 284 -3.88 -13.55 -11.80
CA MET A 284 -2.41 -13.60 -11.84
C MET A 284 -1.78 -14.35 -13.03
N PRO A 285 -2.33 -15.47 -13.55
CA PRO A 285 -1.71 -16.17 -14.69
C PRO A 285 -1.52 -15.27 -15.91
N GLU A 286 -2.49 -14.40 -16.18
CA GLU A 286 -2.43 -13.45 -17.29
C GLU A 286 -1.52 -12.25 -17.00
N VAL A 287 -1.37 -11.85 -15.73
CA VAL A 287 -0.33 -10.89 -15.31
C VAL A 287 1.06 -11.43 -15.64
N TYR A 288 1.31 -12.73 -15.41
CA TYR A 288 2.57 -13.38 -15.79
C TYR A 288 2.75 -13.44 -17.31
N ARG A 289 1.73 -13.86 -18.06
CA ARG A 289 1.78 -13.88 -19.54
C ARG A 289 2.13 -12.51 -20.10
N VAL A 290 1.38 -11.46 -19.73
CA VAL A 290 1.62 -10.12 -20.28
C VAL A 290 2.97 -9.55 -19.84
N LEU A 291 3.46 -9.82 -18.62
CA LEU A 291 4.80 -9.38 -18.19
C LEU A 291 5.94 -9.98 -19.03
N PHE A 292 5.90 -11.27 -19.31
CA PHE A 292 7.06 -12.00 -19.83
C PHE A 292 6.95 -12.37 -21.31
N GLU A 293 5.74 -12.59 -21.83
CA GLU A 293 5.47 -12.90 -23.24
C GLU A 293 5.29 -11.61 -24.06
N VAL A 294 4.39 -10.72 -23.62
CA VAL A 294 4.00 -9.52 -24.37
C VAL A 294 5.00 -8.37 -24.18
N PHE A 295 5.37 -8.06 -22.94
CA PHE A 295 6.38 -7.03 -22.66
C PHE A 295 7.83 -7.52 -22.87
N GLY A 296 8.03 -8.82 -23.10
CA GLY A 296 9.35 -9.42 -23.35
C GLY A 296 10.37 -9.17 -22.22
N MET A 297 9.92 -9.07 -20.97
CA MET A 297 10.82 -8.83 -19.84
C MET A 297 11.72 -10.05 -19.62
N ASP A 298 13.04 -9.88 -19.73
CA ASP A 298 14.00 -10.92 -19.41
C ASP A 298 14.42 -10.81 -17.92
N PRO A 299 14.16 -11.83 -17.07
CA PRO A 299 14.65 -11.92 -15.70
C PRO A 299 16.17 -11.90 -15.55
N GLU A 300 16.91 -12.14 -16.64
CA GLU A 300 18.37 -12.21 -16.66
C GLU A 300 19.06 -10.98 -17.29
N ASP A 301 18.30 -10.00 -17.82
CA ASP A 301 18.82 -8.75 -18.41
C ASP A 301 19.83 -8.08 -17.47
N GLU A 302 21.04 -7.77 -17.95
CA GLU A 302 22.13 -7.18 -17.16
C GLU A 302 21.69 -5.94 -16.35
N SER A 303 20.76 -5.15 -16.89
CA SER A 303 20.24 -3.94 -16.25
C SER A 303 19.32 -4.20 -15.04
N CYS A 304 18.91 -5.45 -14.83
CA CYS A 304 18.17 -5.90 -13.65
C CYS A 304 18.95 -6.85 -12.73
N GLN A 305 20.14 -7.30 -13.10
CA GLN A 305 20.95 -8.17 -12.25
C GLN A 305 21.30 -7.49 -10.91
N PRO A 306 21.20 -8.20 -9.77
CA PRO A 306 21.46 -7.64 -8.46
C PRO A 306 22.97 -7.37 -8.28
N LYS A 307 23.32 -6.41 -7.43
CA LYS A 307 24.73 -6.14 -7.14
C LYS A 307 25.38 -7.37 -6.50
N LEU A 308 26.56 -7.74 -7.01
CA LEU A 308 27.37 -8.81 -6.43
C LEU A 308 27.67 -8.49 -4.95
N ARG A 309 27.51 -9.49 -4.10
CA ARG A 309 27.67 -9.43 -2.65
C ARG A 309 28.41 -10.68 -2.20
N ARG A 310 29.06 -10.63 -1.04
CA ARG A 310 29.42 -11.85 -0.31
C ARG A 310 28.13 -12.58 0.04
N GLN A 311 27.82 -13.64 -0.69
CA GLN A 311 26.79 -14.59 -0.28
C GLN A 311 27.33 -15.39 0.92
N LEU A 312 26.41 -15.83 1.78
CA LEU A 312 26.71 -16.87 2.77
C LEU A 312 26.50 -18.22 2.08
N GLU A 313 27.27 -19.23 2.47
CA GLU A 313 27.18 -20.55 1.87
C GLU A 313 25.88 -21.24 2.29
N ASP A 314 25.01 -21.53 1.33
CA ASP A 314 23.70 -22.13 1.57
C ASP A 314 23.81 -23.66 1.47
N VAL A 315 24.45 -24.26 2.48
CA VAL A 315 24.73 -25.71 2.57
C VAL A 315 23.45 -26.55 2.66
N ASP A 316 22.32 -25.97 3.07
CA ASP A 316 21.04 -26.67 3.15
C ASP A 316 20.49 -27.06 1.76
N TYR A 317 19.72 -28.15 1.73
CA TYR A 317 19.03 -28.60 0.52
C TYR A 317 17.92 -27.63 0.07
N VAL A 318 17.57 -27.69 -1.22
CA VAL A 318 16.31 -27.15 -1.77
C VAL A 318 15.33 -28.29 -1.97
N SER A 319 14.05 -28.01 -2.18
CA SER A 319 13.12 -29.03 -2.70
C SER A 319 13.55 -29.44 -4.10
N VAL A 320 13.38 -30.74 -4.42
CA VAL A 320 13.79 -31.36 -5.70
C VAL A 320 13.25 -30.60 -6.93
N GLU A 321 12.07 -29.99 -6.82
CA GLU A 321 11.46 -29.17 -7.89
C GLU A 321 12.27 -27.93 -8.30
N PHE A 322 13.25 -27.50 -7.50
CA PHE A 322 14.17 -26.39 -7.80
C PHE A 322 15.63 -26.85 -7.95
N GLU A 323 15.92 -28.14 -7.88
CA GLU A 323 17.29 -28.64 -7.96
C GLU A 323 17.72 -28.77 -9.44
N GLY A 324 18.84 -28.14 -9.79
CA GLY A 324 19.38 -28.13 -11.17
C GLY A 324 18.58 -27.35 -12.22
N ARG A 325 17.38 -26.84 -11.92
CA ARG A 325 16.51 -26.13 -12.88
C ARG A 325 16.02 -24.78 -12.35
N LEU A 326 16.24 -23.72 -13.13
CA LEU A 326 15.53 -22.44 -12.96
C LEU A 326 14.11 -22.56 -13.55
N LEU A 327 13.10 -22.17 -12.79
CA LEU A 327 11.70 -22.18 -13.24
C LEU A 327 11.42 -21.05 -14.23
N SER A 328 10.67 -21.37 -15.28
CA SER A 328 10.12 -20.39 -16.23
C SER A 328 8.91 -19.66 -15.64
N TRP A 329 8.45 -18.60 -16.30
CA TRP A 329 7.21 -17.94 -15.86
C TRP A 329 5.99 -18.82 -16.16
N GLN A 330 6.03 -19.64 -17.21
CA GLN A 330 4.99 -20.62 -17.53
C GLN A 330 4.88 -21.67 -16.42
N ASP A 331 6.01 -22.20 -15.93
CA ASP A 331 6.02 -23.14 -14.79
C ASP A 331 5.32 -22.56 -13.55
N VAL A 332 5.45 -21.26 -13.30
CA VAL A 332 4.81 -20.55 -12.18
C VAL A 332 3.33 -20.22 -12.47
N ALA A 333 3.03 -19.69 -13.65
CA ALA A 333 1.69 -19.24 -14.02
C ALA A 333 0.69 -20.38 -14.25
N THR A 334 1.16 -21.53 -14.72
CA THR A 334 0.35 -22.74 -14.94
C THR A 334 0.28 -23.66 -13.72
N TYR A 335 1.03 -23.35 -12.65
CA TYR A 335 1.08 -24.19 -11.46
C TYR A 335 -0.30 -24.34 -10.82
N LYS A 336 -0.79 -25.58 -10.83
CA LYS A 336 -1.89 -26.04 -9.99
C LYS A 336 -1.33 -27.12 -9.06
N PRO A 337 -1.61 -27.10 -7.75
CA PRO A 337 -1.33 -28.26 -6.91
C PRO A 337 -2.14 -29.47 -7.44
N PRO A 338 -1.55 -30.66 -7.60
CA PRO A 338 -2.30 -31.83 -8.04
C PRO A 338 -3.35 -32.24 -7.00
N GLU A 339 -4.54 -32.67 -7.45
CA GLU A 339 -5.68 -32.94 -6.54
C GLU A 339 -5.39 -34.06 -5.54
N ASP A 340 -4.64 -35.10 -5.93
CA ASP A 340 -4.28 -36.23 -5.08
C ASP A 340 -3.02 -35.99 -4.22
N ALA A 341 -2.28 -34.90 -4.46
CA ALA A 341 -0.95 -34.69 -3.86
C ALA A 341 -1.01 -33.97 -2.52
N LEU A 342 -1.51 -34.65 -1.47
CA LEU A 342 -1.33 -34.44 0.00
C LEU A 342 -0.82 -33.07 0.49
N PHE A 343 -1.40 -31.95 0.03
CA PHE A 343 -0.83 -30.59 0.18
C PHE A 343 0.72 -30.55 -0.02
N ALA A 344 1.24 -31.35 -0.96
CA ALA A 344 2.58 -31.94 -0.83
C ALA A 344 3.70 -31.11 -1.48
N GLN A 345 3.35 -30.26 -2.45
CA GLN A 345 4.29 -29.43 -3.22
C GLN A 345 3.84 -27.96 -3.37
N PRO A 346 3.33 -27.25 -2.33
CA PRO A 346 2.95 -25.84 -2.45
C PRO A 346 4.21 -25.00 -2.71
N ARG A 347 4.50 -24.79 -3.99
CA ARG A 347 5.80 -24.35 -4.47
C ARG A 347 6.28 -23.04 -3.84
N LEU A 348 5.38 -22.08 -3.64
CA LEU A 348 5.72 -20.81 -2.99
C LEU A 348 6.02 -20.98 -1.48
N PHE A 349 5.37 -21.93 -0.79
CA PHE A 349 5.75 -22.33 0.57
C PHE A 349 7.13 -22.99 0.57
N ARG A 350 7.37 -23.98 -0.30
CA ARG A 350 8.65 -24.71 -0.41
C ARG A 350 9.81 -23.84 -0.89
N ALA A 351 9.53 -22.76 -1.62
CA ALA A 351 10.49 -21.70 -1.91
C ALA A 351 10.78 -20.83 -0.67
N CYS A 352 9.82 -20.59 0.22
CA CYS A 352 10.02 -19.72 1.39
C CYS A 352 10.56 -20.46 2.63
N VAL A 353 10.19 -21.73 2.82
CA VAL A 353 10.46 -22.55 4.00
C VAL A 353 11.45 -23.66 3.62
N PRO A 354 12.70 -23.66 4.14
CA PRO A 354 13.70 -24.64 3.74
C PRO A 354 13.31 -26.06 4.23
N PRO A 355 13.55 -27.12 3.43
CA PRO A 355 13.13 -28.49 3.78
C PRO A 355 13.61 -28.97 5.15
N GLY A 356 14.80 -28.52 5.58
CA GLY A 356 15.40 -28.86 6.88
C GLY A 356 14.70 -28.25 8.10
N MET A 357 13.61 -27.49 7.96
CA MET A 357 12.80 -27.04 9.11
C MET A 357 12.22 -28.21 9.93
N HIS A 358 12.02 -29.38 9.33
CA HIS A 358 11.56 -30.57 10.07
C HIS A 358 12.50 -30.97 11.22
N ARG A 359 13.78 -30.58 11.18
CA ARG A 359 14.78 -30.81 12.23
C ARG A 359 14.46 -30.09 13.56
N PHE A 360 13.58 -29.08 13.52
CA PHE A 360 13.21 -28.25 14.67
C PHE A 360 11.86 -28.67 15.31
N ARG A 361 11.21 -29.76 14.84
CA ARG A 361 10.02 -30.29 15.50
C ARG A 361 10.36 -30.89 16.86
N GLY A 362 9.44 -30.78 17.82
CA GLY A 362 9.62 -31.29 19.17
C GLY A 362 10.68 -30.54 19.99
N ASP A 363 11.13 -29.36 19.54
CA ASP A 363 11.84 -28.43 20.40
C ASP A 363 10.88 -27.78 21.41
N ILE A 364 11.44 -27.03 22.36
CA ILE A 364 10.67 -26.35 23.43
C ILE A 364 9.66 -25.36 22.83
N TRP A 365 9.96 -24.72 21.70
CA TRP A 365 9.05 -23.79 21.05
C TRP A 365 7.88 -24.52 20.37
N ASP A 366 8.15 -25.65 19.74
CA ASP A 366 7.17 -26.51 19.06
C ASP A 366 6.18 -27.14 20.07
N PHE A 367 6.62 -27.36 21.31
CA PHE A 367 5.77 -27.84 22.41
C PHE A 367 5.03 -26.71 23.16
N ASP A 368 5.75 -25.74 23.74
CA ASP A 368 5.15 -24.72 24.62
C ASP A 368 4.54 -23.54 23.85
N CYS A 369 5.25 -23.02 22.85
CA CYS A 369 4.91 -21.76 22.20
C CYS A 369 3.91 -21.94 21.05
N ARG A 370 4.13 -22.94 20.18
CA ARG A 370 3.31 -23.19 18.99
C ARG A 370 1.80 -23.32 19.29
N PRO A 371 1.34 -24.06 20.33
CA PRO A 371 -0.10 -24.15 20.61
C PRO A 371 -0.72 -22.79 20.98
N GLN A 372 0.00 -21.97 21.76
CA GLN A 372 -0.43 -20.62 22.16
C GLN A 372 -0.50 -19.68 20.94
N VAL A 373 0.49 -19.76 20.05
CA VAL A 373 0.52 -19.03 18.77
C VAL A 373 -0.64 -19.44 17.86
N MET A 374 -0.88 -20.75 17.70
CA MET A 374 -1.98 -21.26 16.88
C MET A 374 -3.35 -20.83 17.43
N GLN A 375 -3.57 -20.98 18.73
CA GLN A 375 -4.80 -20.52 19.40
C GLN A 375 -5.04 -19.02 19.19
N ALA A 376 -4.02 -18.18 19.38
CA ALA A 376 -4.12 -16.72 19.23
C ALA A 376 -4.34 -16.25 17.77
N LEU A 377 -3.97 -17.08 16.78
CA LEU A 377 -4.21 -16.85 15.35
C LEU A 377 -5.48 -17.56 14.82
N GLY A 378 -6.16 -18.35 15.65
CA GLY A 378 -7.36 -19.11 15.26
C GLY A 378 -7.05 -20.29 14.33
N TYR A 379 -5.98 -21.04 14.61
CA TYR A 379 -5.58 -22.25 13.89
C TYR A 379 -5.70 -23.51 14.79
N PRO A 380 -5.91 -24.72 14.21
CA PRO A 380 -6.16 -24.98 12.78
C PRO A 380 -7.53 -24.45 12.31
N LEU A 381 -7.66 -24.15 11.02
CA LEU A 381 -8.94 -23.75 10.45
C LEU A 381 -9.89 -24.95 10.34
N SER A 382 -11.18 -24.74 10.59
CA SER A 382 -12.25 -25.75 10.49
C SER A 382 -12.63 -26.08 9.04
N MET A 383 -11.65 -26.20 8.14
CA MET A 383 -11.85 -26.55 6.74
C MET A 383 -11.49 -28.02 6.54
N THR A 384 -12.48 -28.82 6.19
CA THR A 384 -12.29 -30.21 5.74
C THR A 384 -11.95 -30.21 4.25
N ASP A 385 -10.75 -30.63 3.88
CA ASP A 385 -10.47 -31.03 2.49
C ASP A 385 -11.25 -32.32 2.16
N ARG A 386 -11.32 -32.69 0.87
CA ARG A 386 -11.93 -33.96 0.44
C ARG A 386 -11.19 -35.20 0.97
N ILE A 387 -9.92 -35.03 1.34
CA ILE A 387 -8.97 -36.08 1.75
C ILE A 387 -8.34 -35.60 3.07
N PRO A 388 -8.61 -36.24 4.22
CA PRO A 388 -8.13 -35.79 5.54
C PRO A 388 -6.61 -35.56 5.63
N GLU A 389 -5.85 -36.37 4.90
CA GLU A 389 -4.39 -36.35 4.84
C GLU A 389 -3.85 -35.07 4.18
N ILE A 390 -4.64 -34.40 3.30
CA ILE A 390 -4.33 -33.04 2.80
C ILE A 390 -4.42 -32.03 3.96
N THR A 391 -5.47 -32.14 4.79
CA THR A 391 -5.67 -31.26 5.94
C THR A 391 -4.57 -31.47 6.99
N GLU A 392 -4.14 -32.70 7.24
CA GLU A 392 -3.02 -33.02 8.12
C GLU A 392 -1.70 -32.45 7.58
N ALA A 393 -1.35 -32.73 6.32
CA ALA A 393 -0.12 -32.21 5.71
C ALA A 393 -0.06 -30.67 5.72
N ARG A 394 -1.19 -29.99 5.48
CA ARG A 394 -1.28 -28.53 5.58
C ARG A 394 -1.06 -28.02 7.01
N ASN A 395 -1.65 -28.67 8.01
CA ASN A 395 -1.46 -28.29 9.42
C ASN A 395 -0.01 -28.53 9.87
N ILE A 396 0.65 -29.56 9.33
CA ILE A 396 2.07 -29.84 9.53
C ILE A 396 2.95 -28.73 8.93
N GLU A 397 2.68 -28.31 7.69
CA GLU A 397 3.41 -27.21 7.05
C GLU A 397 3.19 -25.86 7.75
N LEU A 398 1.96 -25.59 8.19
CA LEU A 398 1.62 -24.43 9.00
C LEU A 398 2.47 -24.38 10.28
N GLY A 399 2.62 -25.50 10.98
CA GLY A 399 3.45 -25.57 12.19
C GLY A 399 4.92 -25.23 11.93
N LEU A 400 5.53 -25.84 10.92
CA LEU A 400 6.92 -25.57 10.52
C LEU A 400 7.13 -24.11 10.07
N GLY A 401 6.19 -23.59 9.29
CA GLY A 401 6.24 -22.22 8.80
C GLY A 401 5.97 -21.17 9.88
N LEU A 402 5.18 -21.49 10.91
CA LEU A 402 4.99 -20.63 12.08
C LEU A 402 6.32 -20.51 12.86
N GLN A 403 6.98 -21.62 13.15
CA GLN A 403 8.30 -21.62 13.81
C GLN A 403 9.31 -20.75 13.03
N LEU A 404 9.39 -20.91 11.70
CA LEU A 404 10.22 -20.06 10.85
C LEU A 404 9.80 -18.58 10.87
N SER A 405 8.49 -18.28 10.93
CA SER A 405 7.97 -16.91 10.99
C SER A 405 8.36 -16.17 12.26
N PHE A 406 8.61 -16.90 13.36
CA PHE A 406 9.11 -16.35 14.62
C PHE A 406 10.64 -16.43 14.77
N LEU A 407 11.35 -17.12 13.87
CA LEU A 407 12.81 -17.28 13.89
C LEU A 407 13.53 -16.03 13.36
N HIS A 408 14.12 -15.24 14.26
CA HIS A 408 14.78 -13.99 13.92
C HIS A 408 16.11 -14.23 13.19
N PRO A 409 16.48 -13.41 12.17
CA PRO A 409 17.75 -13.46 11.45
C PRO A 409 19.04 -13.46 12.28
N SER A 410 18.98 -13.26 13.59
CA SER A 410 20.13 -13.39 14.47
C SER A 410 20.48 -14.82 14.86
N LYS A 411 19.50 -15.74 14.94
CA LYS A 411 19.71 -17.03 15.60
C LYS A 411 20.57 -17.99 14.77
N HIS A 412 20.26 -18.14 13.48
CA HIS A 412 20.95 -19.11 12.60
C HIS A 412 21.40 -18.57 11.25
N LYS A 413 21.06 -17.33 10.85
CA LYS A 413 21.27 -16.86 9.45
C LYS A 413 22.74 -16.91 8.98
N PHE A 414 23.72 -16.80 9.88
CA PHE A 414 25.14 -16.86 9.52
C PHE A 414 25.64 -18.27 9.20
N GLU A 415 24.94 -19.29 9.67
CA GLU A 415 25.22 -20.73 9.46
C GLU A 415 24.28 -21.30 8.38
N HIS A 416 23.01 -20.91 8.46
CA HIS A 416 21.88 -21.42 7.71
C HIS A 416 21.08 -20.24 7.11
N PRO A 417 21.47 -19.70 5.94
CA PRO A 417 20.99 -18.40 5.45
C PRO A 417 19.47 -18.28 5.20
N ARG A 418 18.78 -19.43 5.04
CA ARG A 418 17.32 -19.52 4.85
C ARG A 418 16.54 -19.79 6.13
N PHE A 419 17.20 -20.06 7.26
CA PHE A 419 16.54 -20.35 8.55
C PHE A 419 16.26 -19.06 9.33
N CYS A 420 15.46 -18.19 8.70
CA CYS A 420 14.86 -17.02 9.34
C CYS A 420 13.63 -16.53 8.53
N PHE A 421 12.82 -15.67 9.13
CA PHE A 421 11.54 -15.23 8.55
C PHE A 421 11.62 -14.42 7.23
N GLU A 422 12.80 -13.95 6.78
CA GLU A 422 12.91 -12.89 5.74
C GLU A 422 12.19 -13.20 4.41
N ARG A 423 12.16 -14.47 3.98
CA ARG A 423 11.47 -14.87 2.73
C ARG A 423 9.95 -14.81 2.88
N LEU A 424 9.43 -15.24 4.04
CA LEU A 424 8.01 -15.09 4.41
C LEU A 424 7.62 -13.62 4.65
N GLU A 425 8.47 -12.84 5.31
CA GLU A 425 8.31 -11.38 5.48
C GLU A 425 8.12 -10.69 4.13
N TYR A 426 8.95 -11.04 3.13
CA TYR A 426 8.93 -10.39 1.83
C TYR A 426 7.64 -10.64 1.05
N VAL A 427 7.20 -11.89 0.89
CA VAL A 427 5.91 -12.19 0.25
C VAL A 427 4.74 -11.67 1.09
N GLY A 428 4.85 -11.79 2.41
CA GLY A 428 3.88 -11.31 3.39
C GLY A 428 3.61 -9.81 3.33
N GLN A 429 4.65 -9.00 3.13
CA GLN A 429 4.50 -7.58 2.85
C GLN A 429 3.65 -7.34 1.59
N LYS A 430 3.90 -8.09 0.50
CA LYS A 430 3.25 -7.85 -0.80
C LYS A 430 1.80 -8.32 -0.85
N ILE A 431 1.47 -9.44 -0.21
CA ILE A 431 0.07 -9.86 -0.07
C ILE A 431 -0.69 -8.93 0.89
N GLN A 432 -0.07 -8.47 1.99
CA GLN A 432 -0.66 -7.48 2.90
C GLN A 432 -0.95 -6.15 2.19
N ASP A 433 0.00 -5.69 1.37
CA ASP A 433 -0.14 -4.48 0.54
C ASP A 433 -1.33 -4.63 -0.44
N LEU A 434 -1.43 -5.75 -1.18
CA LEU A 434 -2.52 -6.00 -2.13
C LEU A 434 -3.88 -6.15 -1.43
N VAL A 435 -3.96 -6.94 -0.36
CA VAL A 435 -5.21 -7.17 0.42
C VAL A 435 -5.78 -5.86 0.97
N MET A 436 -4.93 -4.96 1.47
CA MET A 436 -5.35 -3.63 1.91
C MET A 436 -5.82 -2.77 0.72
N ALA A 437 -5.14 -2.84 -0.43
CA ALA A 437 -5.54 -2.09 -1.62
C ALA A 437 -6.94 -2.52 -2.13
N GLU A 438 -7.22 -3.82 -2.22
CA GLU A 438 -8.54 -4.36 -2.58
C GLU A 438 -9.63 -3.86 -1.63
N ARG A 439 -9.40 -3.97 -0.32
CA ARG A 439 -10.37 -3.55 0.70
C ARG A 439 -10.65 -2.05 0.64
N LEU A 440 -9.62 -1.22 0.48
CA LEU A 440 -9.79 0.23 0.39
C LEU A 440 -10.51 0.66 -0.89
N LEU A 441 -10.31 -0.05 -2.02
CA LEU A 441 -11.05 0.19 -3.26
C LEU A 441 -12.56 -0.07 -3.07
N MET A 442 -12.93 -1.23 -2.53
CA MET A 442 -14.33 -1.58 -2.27
C MET A 442 -14.98 -0.66 -1.21
N LYS A 443 -14.24 -0.30 -0.14
CA LYS A 443 -14.73 0.53 0.98
C LYS A 443 -14.89 2.01 0.62
N HIS A 444 -14.14 2.52 -0.35
CA HIS A 444 -14.08 3.95 -0.68
C HIS A 444 -14.27 4.19 -2.18
N LEU A 445 -15.48 3.92 -2.68
CA LEU A 445 -15.85 4.01 -4.11
C LEU A 445 -15.53 5.37 -4.75
N ASP A 446 -15.94 6.48 -4.12
CA ASP A 446 -15.70 7.85 -4.62
C ASP A 446 -14.23 8.33 -4.53
N ALA A 447 -13.35 7.58 -3.87
CA ALA A 447 -11.98 8.01 -3.63
C ALA A 447 -11.09 7.82 -4.86
N PRO A 448 -10.32 8.84 -5.29
CA PRO A 448 -9.32 8.69 -6.34
C PRO A 448 -8.11 7.90 -5.81
N GLY A 449 -7.40 7.20 -6.70
CA GLY A 449 -6.27 6.33 -6.34
C GLY A 449 -5.16 7.01 -5.54
N ARG A 450 -4.90 8.31 -5.76
CA ARG A 450 -3.93 9.08 -4.97
C ARG A 450 -4.35 9.23 -3.50
N TRP A 451 -5.65 9.31 -3.20
CA TRP A 451 -6.15 9.31 -1.82
C TRP A 451 -6.08 7.90 -1.22
N LEU A 452 -6.43 6.87 -2.00
CA LEU A 452 -6.31 5.47 -1.59
C LEU A 452 -4.86 5.11 -1.24
N GLN A 453 -3.88 5.53 -2.04
CA GLN A 453 -2.45 5.30 -1.79
C GLN A 453 -1.97 5.96 -0.49
N GLU A 454 -2.48 7.15 -0.16
CA GLU A 454 -2.15 7.84 1.09
C GLU A 454 -2.83 7.17 2.30
N LYS A 455 -4.09 6.74 2.16
CA LYS A 455 -4.82 5.98 3.19
C LYS A 455 -4.17 4.61 3.45
N HIS A 456 -3.82 3.88 2.38
CA HIS A 456 -3.11 2.60 2.38
C HIS A 456 -1.79 2.70 3.15
N ARG A 457 -0.90 3.61 2.74
CA ARG A 457 0.38 3.85 3.43
C ARG A 457 0.20 4.15 4.90
N ARG A 458 -0.79 4.97 5.27
CA ARG A 458 -1.05 5.34 6.68
C ARG A 458 -1.50 4.15 7.54
N VAL A 459 -2.28 3.23 6.98
CA VAL A 459 -2.71 2.01 7.71
C VAL A 459 -1.56 1.00 7.80
N LEU A 460 -0.78 0.82 6.73
CA LEU A 460 0.32 -0.15 6.68
C LEU A 460 1.70 0.41 7.10
N LEU A 461 1.78 1.55 7.80
CA LEU A 461 3.05 2.02 8.37
C LEU A 461 3.59 0.97 9.36
N ASN A 462 4.88 0.65 9.28
CA ASN A 462 5.55 -0.31 10.17
C ASN A 462 5.29 -0.05 11.67
N LYS A 463 5.13 1.22 12.07
CA LYS A 463 4.74 1.63 13.44
C LYS A 463 3.42 0.98 13.91
N PHE A 464 2.45 0.85 13.01
CA PHE A 464 1.17 0.21 13.27
C PHE A 464 1.22 -1.29 13.01
N CYS A 465 1.83 -1.76 11.93
CA CYS A 465 1.95 -3.19 11.62
C CYS A 465 2.45 -3.99 12.83
N GLY A 466 3.67 -3.78 13.31
CA GLY A 466 4.17 -4.50 14.50
C GLY A 466 3.44 -4.18 15.81
N ARG A 467 2.48 -3.25 15.85
CA ARG A 467 1.62 -3.03 17.02
C ARG A 467 0.67 -4.21 17.21
N TYR A 468 0.03 -4.71 16.16
CA TYR A 468 -1.03 -5.70 16.32
C TYR A 468 -0.50 -7.03 16.88
N LEU A 469 0.71 -7.46 16.49
CA LEU A 469 1.46 -8.57 17.10
C LEU A 469 1.76 -8.35 18.60
N ARG A 470 1.89 -7.10 19.05
CA ARG A 470 2.13 -6.74 20.46
C ARG A 470 0.84 -6.64 21.26
N ASP A 471 -0.21 -6.04 20.68
CA ASP A 471 -1.57 -6.02 21.24
C ASP A 471 -2.15 -7.46 21.38
N LYS A 472 -1.66 -8.45 20.60
CA LYS A 472 -1.96 -9.89 20.74
C LYS A 472 -0.94 -10.69 21.58
N HIS A 473 0.01 -10.03 22.24
CA HIS A 473 1.11 -10.63 23.02
C HIS A 473 2.08 -11.58 22.28
N LEU A 474 1.79 -11.99 21.04
CA LEU A 474 2.60 -12.88 20.18
C LEU A 474 4.08 -12.52 20.08
N HIS A 475 4.43 -11.23 20.20
CA HIS A 475 5.83 -10.75 20.22
C HIS A 475 6.76 -11.41 21.25
N ARG A 476 6.22 -12.12 22.25
CA ARG A 476 7.00 -12.88 23.25
C ARG A 476 7.60 -14.18 22.70
N TYR A 477 7.03 -14.73 21.63
CA TYR A 477 7.47 -16.02 21.05
C TYR A 477 8.54 -15.87 19.95
N ILE A 478 9.12 -14.67 19.78
CA ILE A 478 10.15 -14.40 18.75
C ILE A 478 11.48 -14.99 19.22
N ILE A 479 12.05 -15.91 18.44
CA ILE A 479 13.30 -16.60 18.75
C ILE A 479 14.47 -15.71 18.32
N TYR A 480 15.12 -15.08 19.30
CA TYR A 480 16.35 -14.29 19.10
C TYR A 480 17.60 -15.12 19.37
N ASP A 481 18.77 -14.57 19.03
CA ASP A 481 20.02 -15.05 19.62
C ASP A 481 20.12 -14.59 21.09
N GLU A 482 20.69 -15.46 21.93
CA GLU A 482 20.77 -15.28 23.38
C GLU A 482 21.63 -14.07 23.76
N GLN A 483 22.68 -13.76 22.99
CA GLN A 483 23.55 -12.61 23.26
C GLN A 483 22.86 -11.26 22.95
N ILE A 484 21.68 -11.26 22.33
CA ILE A 484 20.97 -10.05 21.91
C ILE A 484 19.49 -9.99 22.31
N GLN A 485 18.90 -11.04 22.87
CA GLN A 485 17.48 -11.06 23.27
C GLN A 485 17.11 -9.86 24.15
N ASP A 486 17.86 -9.61 25.23
CA ASP A 486 17.69 -8.45 26.12
C ASP A 486 17.61 -7.12 25.36
N LYS A 487 18.44 -6.99 24.31
CA LYS A 487 18.52 -5.78 23.49
C LYS A 487 17.23 -5.58 22.70
N TYR A 488 16.61 -6.66 22.20
CA TYR A 488 15.31 -6.58 21.53
C TYR A 488 14.15 -6.39 22.51
N GLU A 489 14.20 -6.95 23.71
CA GLU A 489 13.16 -6.74 24.71
C GLU A 489 13.12 -5.28 25.19
N HIS A 490 14.28 -4.72 25.57
CA HIS A 490 14.37 -3.38 26.14
C HIS A 490 14.39 -2.26 25.08
N ASN A 491 15.08 -2.44 23.94
CA ASN A 491 15.21 -1.38 22.94
C ASN A 491 14.06 -1.36 21.94
N ARG A 492 13.10 -0.44 22.16
CA ARG A 492 11.97 -0.19 21.24
C ARG A 492 12.38 0.07 19.78
N ARG A 493 13.60 0.56 19.49
CA ARG A 493 14.09 0.77 18.12
C ARG A 493 14.43 -0.54 17.39
N LEU A 494 14.84 -1.59 18.12
CA LEU A 494 15.09 -2.93 17.58
C LEU A 494 13.81 -3.76 17.55
N ARG A 495 13.03 -3.71 18.64
CA ARG A 495 11.77 -4.44 18.82
C ARG A 495 10.72 -4.12 17.77
N ASN A 496 10.55 -2.85 17.41
CA ASN A 496 9.47 -2.41 16.52
C ASN A 496 9.64 -2.92 15.07
N PRO A 497 10.84 -2.90 14.45
CA PRO A 497 11.12 -3.62 13.21
C PRO A 497 10.87 -5.13 13.31
N ALA A 498 11.47 -5.82 14.29
CA ALA A 498 11.33 -7.29 14.40
C ALA A 498 9.86 -7.73 14.55
N THR A 499 9.09 -7.07 15.41
CA THR A 499 7.64 -7.33 15.56
C THR A 499 6.80 -6.94 14.34
N THR A 500 7.32 -6.11 13.44
CA THR A 500 6.67 -5.84 12.13
C THR A 500 6.96 -6.97 11.15
N ALA A 501 8.24 -7.37 11.04
CA ALA A 501 8.69 -8.40 10.11
C ALA A 501 8.08 -9.77 10.43
N VAL A 502 8.01 -10.16 11.71
CA VAL A 502 7.34 -11.39 12.17
C VAL A 502 5.84 -11.38 11.81
N GLN A 503 5.15 -10.24 11.95
CA GLN A 503 3.74 -10.17 11.55
C GLN A 503 3.55 -10.25 10.04
N GLN A 504 4.44 -9.63 9.27
CA GLN A 504 4.46 -9.80 7.81
C GLN A 504 4.75 -11.25 7.44
N ALA A 505 5.68 -11.93 8.12
CA ALA A 505 5.96 -13.35 7.90
C ALA A 505 4.75 -14.25 8.18
N ILE A 506 3.98 -13.99 9.24
CA ILE A 506 2.70 -14.68 9.51
C ILE A 506 1.70 -14.47 8.36
N HIS A 507 1.57 -13.26 7.82
CA HIS A 507 0.75 -13.02 6.63
C HIS A 507 1.30 -13.72 5.38
N GLY A 508 2.63 -13.83 5.24
CA GLY A 508 3.29 -14.56 4.15
C GLY A 508 3.04 -16.06 4.22
N LEU A 509 3.12 -16.64 5.41
CA LEU A 509 2.80 -18.04 5.68
C LEU A 509 1.32 -18.35 5.40
N SER A 510 0.43 -17.51 5.94
CA SER A 510 -1.02 -17.58 5.67
C SER A 510 -1.30 -17.58 4.17
N TYR A 511 -0.59 -16.75 3.40
CA TYR A 511 -0.71 -16.74 1.94
C TYR A 511 -0.20 -18.01 1.27
N THR A 512 0.95 -18.56 1.69
CA THR A 512 1.52 -19.75 1.05
C THR A 512 0.83 -21.07 1.44
N VAL A 513 0.10 -21.09 2.55
CA VAL A 513 -0.60 -22.28 3.09
C VAL A 513 -2.12 -22.24 2.86
N TYR A 514 -2.77 -21.07 2.94
CA TYR A 514 -4.23 -20.92 2.80
C TYR A 514 -4.65 -19.84 1.78
N GLY A 515 -3.70 -19.18 1.11
CA GLY A 515 -3.97 -18.19 0.07
C GLY A 515 -4.51 -16.85 0.60
N LYS A 516 -4.88 -15.98 -0.35
CA LYS A 516 -5.38 -14.62 -0.08
C LYS A 516 -6.57 -14.53 0.90
N PRO A 517 -7.52 -15.48 0.98
CA PRO A 517 -8.64 -15.42 1.94
C PRO A 517 -8.19 -15.39 3.41
N ASP A 518 -7.25 -16.24 3.80
CA ASP A 518 -6.79 -16.32 5.19
C ASP A 518 -5.99 -15.08 5.62
N VAL A 519 -5.25 -14.46 4.69
CA VAL A 519 -4.60 -13.16 4.94
C VAL A 519 -5.63 -12.07 5.26
N ARG A 520 -6.81 -12.09 4.61
CA ARG A 520 -7.90 -11.15 4.94
C ARG A 520 -8.44 -11.42 6.35
N ARG A 521 -8.67 -12.69 6.71
CA ARG A 521 -9.10 -13.11 8.05
C ARG A 521 -8.11 -12.62 9.12
N LEU A 522 -6.82 -12.91 8.93
CA LEU A 522 -5.77 -12.44 9.84
C LEU A 522 -5.74 -10.91 9.96
N MET A 523 -5.76 -10.17 8.84
CA MET A 523 -5.68 -8.72 8.87
C MET A 523 -6.91 -8.03 9.47
N PHE A 524 -8.12 -8.57 9.32
CA PHE A 524 -9.35 -7.84 9.64
C PHE A 524 -10.19 -8.44 10.77
N GLU A 525 -10.00 -9.72 11.10
CA GLU A 525 -10.72 -10.39 12.19
C GLU A 525 -9.78 -10.70 13.36
N VAL A 526 -8.56 -11.18 13.08
CA VAL A 526 -7.57 -11.44 14.14
C VAL A 526 -6.88 -10.16 14.59
N PHE A 527 -6.17 -9.46 13.69
CA PHE A 527 -5.35 -8.30 14.03
C PHE A 527 -6.11 -6.96 14.02
N ASP A 528 -7.30 -6.89 13.41
CA ASP A 528 -8.13 -5.68 13.30
C ASP A 528 -7.34 -4.41 12.86
N PHE A 529 -6.84 -4.46 11.62
CA PHE A 529 -6.11 -3.34 11.01
C PHE A 529 -6.94 -2.05 10.84
N GLU A 530 -8.27 -2.10 10.96
CA GLU A 530 -9.14 -0.95 10.70
C GLU A 530 -9.84 -0.37 11.93
N GLN A 531 -9.93 -1.11 13.05
CA GLN A 531 -10.67 -0.73 14.26
C GLN A 531 -12.12 -0.34 13.94
N ILE A 532 -12.86 -1.34 13.45
CA ILE A 532 -14.26 -1.22 13.01
C ILE A 532 -15.20 -0.94 14.19
N GLN A 533 -14.87 -1.48 15.37
CA GLN A 533 -15.57 -1.23 16.63
C GLN A 533 -14.62 -0.52 17.61
N PRO A 534 -15.14 0.33 18.52
CA PRO A 534 -14.35 0.76 19.67
C PRO A 534 -13.95 -0.49 20.48
N LYS A 535 -12.72 -0.52 21.01
CA LYS A 535 -12.35 -1.57 21.96
C LYS A 535 -13.27 -1.47 23.18
N GLU A 536 -13.77 -2.61 23.65
CA GLU A 536 -14.35 -2.73 24.99
C GLU A 536 -13.30 -2.27 26.03
N ILE A 537 -13.77 -1.60 27.08
CA ILE A 537 -12.97 -0.81 28.04
C ILE A 537 -12.72 -1.62 29.31
#